data_AF-A0A6N9Z390-F1
#
_entry.id   AF-A0A6N9Z390-F1
#
_cell.length_a   1.000
_cell.length_b   1.000
_cell.length_c   1.000
_cell.angle_alpha   90.00
_cell.angle_beta   90.00
_cell.angle_gamma   90.00
#
_symmetry.space_group_name_H-M   'P 1'
#
loop_
_entity.id
_entity.type
_entity.pdbx_description
1 polymer ?
#
loop_
_entity_poly.entity_id
_entity_poly.type
_entity_poly.pdbx_seq_one_letter_code
_entity_poly.pdbx_strand_id
1 'polypeptide(L)'
;MTQPYEAYVWAYFTGDQGDSERISLAISRGNDALNWRTLNGGRPLLTSAFGTRGLRDPFIMRSHDGDRFYIIATDLNVAALHGGFREA
;
A
#
# COMPACT_ATOMS: atom_id res chain seq x y z
N MET A 1 29.44 -8.28 -7.33
CA MET A 1 28.65 -7.45 -8.25
C MET A 1 27.23 -7.40 -7.72
N THR A 2 26.69 -6.21 -7.46
CA THR A 2 25.26 -6.03 -7.15
C THR A 2 24.45 -6.41 -8.38
N GLN A 3 23.47 -7.30 -8.23
CA GLN A 3 22.60 -7.65 -9.35
C GLN A 3 21.75 -6.44 -9.75
N PRO A 4 21.53 -6.20 -11.05
CA PRO A 4 20.67 -5.11 -11.51
C PRO A 4 19.24 -5.30 -11.01
N TYR A 5 18.53 -4.21 -10.72
CA TYR A 5 17.10 -4.28 -10.42
C TYR A 5 16.31 -4.72 -11.66
N GLU A 6 15.37 -5.65 -11.48
CA GLU A 6 14.65 -6.28 -12.59
C GLU A 6 13.19 -5.84 -12.70
N ALA A 7 12.63 -5.22 -11.66
CA ALA A 7 11.21 -4.85 -11.59
C ALA A 7 10.96 -3.72 -10.58
N TYR A 8 9.79 -3.11 -10.69
CA TYR A 8 9.23 -2.12 -9.78
C TYR A 8 8.30 -2.79 -8.76
N VAL A 9 8.25 -2.23 -7.55
CA VAL A 9 7.28 -2.60 -6.52
C VAL A 9 6.25 -1.48 -6.39
N TRP A 10 4.98 -1.85 -6.26
CA TRP A 10 3.88 -0.94 -6.00
C TRP A 10 3.16 -1.37 -4.73
N ALA A 11 3.20 -0.52 -3.70
CA ALA A 11 2.29 -0.61 -2.57
C ALA A 11 1.02 0.18 -2.86
N TYR A 12 -0.13 -0.43 -2.63
CA TYR A 12 -1.42 0.19 -2.87
C TYR A 12 -2.42 -0.23 -1.79
N PHE A 13 -3.44 0.58 -1.61
CA PHE A 13 -4.65 0.20 -0.89
C PHE A 13 -5.80 0.16 -1.89
N THR A 14 -6.80 -0.66 -1.62
CA THR A 14 -8.06 -0.63 -2.36
C THR A 14 -9.05 0.14 -1.50
N GLY A 15 -9.41 1.35 -1.88
CA GLY A 15 -10.67 1.91 -1.39
C GLY A 15 -11.78 1.08 -2.02
N ASP A 16 -12.74 0.59 -1.25
CA ASP A 16 -14.11 0.24 -1.65
C ASP A 16 -14.72 -0.64 -0.55
N GLN A 17 -15.54 -0.01 0.29
CA GLN A 17 -16.44 -0.59 1.29
C GLN A 17 -15.82 -1.51 2.37
N GLY A 18 -16.01 -1.13 3.63
CA GLY A 18 -15.70 -1.95 4.80
C GLY A 18 -14.21 -2.03 5.11
N ASP A 19 -13.69 -3.26 5.18
CA ASP A 19 -12.35 -3.63 5.67
C ASP A 19 -11.21 -3.39 4.65
N SER A 20 -11.44 -2.54 3.63
CA SER A 20 -10.64 -2.48 2.40
C SER A 20 -9.42 -1.56 2.46
N GLU A 21 -9.34 -0.63 3.41
CA GLU A 21 -8.15 0.22 3.64
C GLU A 21 -7.04 -0.56 4.35
N ARG A 22 -6.41 -1.45 3.59
CA ARG A 22 -5.27 -2.28 3.98
C ARG A 22 -4.26 -2.27 2.84
N ILE A 23 -2.99 -2.45 3.15
CA ILE A 23 -1.93 -2.34 2.12
C ILE A 23 -1.70 -3.72 1.49
N SER A 24 -1.77 -3.74 0.18
CA SER A 24 -1.36 -4.83 -0.70
C SER A 24 -0.13 -4.42 -1.51
N LEU A 25 0.54 -5.40 -2.11
CA LEU A 25 1.70 -5.16 -2.97
C LEU A 25 1.49 -5.78 -4.35
N ALA A 26 2.03 -5.14 -5.37
CA ALA A 26 2.19 -5.67 -6.73
C ALA A 26 3.64 -5.49 -7.18
N ILE A 27 4.04 -6.31 -8.16
CA ILE A 27 5.33 -6.22 -8.82
C ILE A 27 5.13 -6.09 -10.33
N SER A 28 5.93 -5.26 -10.99
CA SER A 28 5.89 -5.17 -12.44
C SER A 28 6.40 -6.46 -13.10
N ARG A 29 5.99 -6.70 -14.34
CA ARG A 29 6.54 -7.78 -15.17
C ARG A 29 7.80 -7.29 -15.87
N GLY A 30 8.93 -7.46 -15.19
CA GLY A 30 10.21 -6.91 -15.66
C GLY A 30 10.25 -5.39 -15.50
N ASN A 31 11.07 -4.72 -16.31
CA ASN A 31 11.20 -3.26 -16.34
C ASN A 31 10.04 -2.59 -17.13
N ASP A 32 8.80 -2.84 -16.71
CA ASP A 32 7.58 -2.33 -17.36
C ASP A 32 6.64 -1.68 -16.32
N ALA A 33 6.56 -0.35 -16.31
CA ALA A 33 5.75 0.38 -15.35
C ALA A 33 4.22 0.28 -15.60
N LEU A 34 3.77 -0.36 -16.68
CA LEU A 34 2.36 -0.48 -17.05
C LEU A 34 1.78 -1.89 -16.87
N ASN A 35 2.63 -2.89 -16.64
CA ASN A 35 2.21 -4.28 -16.54
C ASN A 35 2.55 -4.89 -15.18
N TRP A 36 1.51 -5.16 -14.39
CA TRP A 36 1.65 -5.55 -12.99
C TRP A 36 1.03 -6.92 -12.71
N ARG A 37 1.60 -7.63 -11.74
CA ARG A 37 0.94 -8.78 -11.09
C ARG A 37 0.85 -8.54 -9.60
N THR A 38 -0.30 -8.84 -9.02
CA THR A 38 -0.50 -8.74 -7.58
C THR A 38 0.33 -9.79 -6.85
N LEU A 39 0.89 -9.41 -5.71
CA LEU A 39 1.47 -10.34 -4.75
C LEU A 39 0.38 -10.88 -3.84
N ASN A 40 0.63 -12.02 -3.19
CA ASN A 40 -0.32 -12.65 -2.25
C ASN A 40 -1.74 -12.86 -2.82
N GLY A 41 -1.85 -13.10 -4.14
CA GLY A 41 -3.14 -13.24 -4.82
C GLY A 41 -4.04 -12.01 -4.71
N GLY A 42 -3.46 -10.81 -4.51
CA GLY A 42 -4.18 -9.56 -4.31
C GLY A 42 -4.77 -9.39 -2.91
N ARG A 43 -4.51 -10.31 -1.97
CA ARG A 43 -4.95 -10.17 -0.58
C ARG A 43 -4.02 -9.21 0.18
N PRO A 44 -4.56 -8.39 1.11
CA PRO A 44 -3.75 -7.48 1.90
C PRO A 44 -2.62 -8.17 2.67
N LEU A 45 -1.48 -7.49 2.74
CA LEU A 45 -0.29 -7.93 3.45
C LEU A 45 -0.12 -7.20 4.79
N LEU A 46 -0.50 -5.92 4.86
CA LEU A 46 -0.40 -5.11 6.07
C LEU A 46 -1.78 -4.64 6.50
N THR A 47 -2.07 -4.82 7.79
CA THR A 47 -3.32 -4.41 8.44
C THR A 47 -2.98 -3.73 9.77
N SER A 48 -3.88 -2.88 10.27
CA SER A 48 -3.71 -2.21 11.56
C SER A 48 -4.77 -2.68 12.56
N ALA A 49 -4.34 -2.95 13.79
CA ALA A 49 -5.21 -3.16 14.95
C ALA A 49 -5.40 -1.87 15.77
N PHE A 50 -4.71 -0.78 15.39
CA PHE A 50 -4.63 0.47 16.14
C PHE A 50 -5.27 1.62 15.35
N GLY A 51 -5.61 2.71 16.06
CA GLY A 51 -6.13 3.93 15.45
C GLY A 51 -7.49 3.71 14.78
N THR A 52 -7.63 4.24 13.56
CA THR A 52 -8.84 4.04 12.73
C THR A 52 -8.93 2.62 12.15
N ARG A 53 -7.86 1.83 12.30
CA ARG A 53 -7.67 0.50 11.69
C ARG A 53 -7.57 0.50 10.16
N GLY A 54 -7.66 1.67 9.52
CA GLY A 54 -7.44 1.86 8.08
C GLY A 54 -5.99 2.27 7.80
N LEU A 55 -5.42 1.73 6.73
CA LEU A 55 -4.11 2.09 6.19
C LEU A 55 -4.27 2.47 4.72
N ARG A 56 -3.87 3.70 4.36
CA ARG A 56 -3.94 4.21 2.99
C ARG A 56 -2.73 5.05 2.61
N ASP A 57 -2.66 5.37 1.32
CA ASP A 57 -1.63 6.23 0.72
C ASP A 57 -0.19 5.81 1.10
N PRO A 58 0.20 4.54 0.83
CA PRO A 58 1.50 4.05 1.26
C PRO A 58 2.65 4.73 0.52
N PHE A 59 3.70 5.11 1.27
CA PHE A 59 4.98 5.58 0.75
C PHE A 59 6.10 4.66 1.23
N ILE A 60 6.92 4.17 0.30
CA ILE A 60 8.03 3.25 0.57
C ILE A 60 9.35 4.00 0.47
N MET A 61 10.21 3.84 1.48
CA MET A 61 11.57 4.36 1.49
C MET A 61 12.57 3.25 1.82
N ARG A 62 13.75 3.31 1.22
CA ARG A 62 14.87 2.45 1.59
C ARG A 62 15.59 3.05 2.80
N SER A 63 16.00 2.21 3.74
CA SER A 63 16.93 2.61 4.80
C SER A 63 18.22 3.17 4.22
N HIS A 64 18.86 4.07 4.97
CA HIS A 64 20.17 4.63 4.61
C HIS A 64 21.21 3.53 4.33
N ASP A 65 21.25 2.51 5.20
CA ASP A 65 22.21 1.42 5.10
C ASP A 65 21.83 0.35 4.05
N GLY A 66 20.65 0.47 3.44
CA GLY A 66 20.19 -0.38 2.34
C GLY A 66 19.68 -1.77 2.74
N ASP A 67 19.60 -2.08 4.04
CA ASP A 67 19.25 -3.41 4.57
C ASP A 67 17.73 -3.61 4.78
N ARG A 68 16.98 -2.52 4.87
CA ARG A 68 15.53 -2.50 5.11
C ARG A 68 14.79 -1.53 4.18
N PHE A 69 13.49 -1.78 4.06
CA PHE A 69 12.52 -0.80 3.59
C PHE A 69 11.59 -0.41 4.73
N TYR A 70 11.19 0.86 4.74
CA TYR A 70 10.14 1.38 5.61
C TYR A 70 8.94 1.76 4.75
N ILE A 71 7.75 1.50 5.29
CA ILE A 71 6.50 1.96 4.70
C ILE A 71 5.85 2.90 5.72
N ILE A 72 5.52 4.10 5.28
CA ILE A 72 4.65 5.02 6.01
C ILE A 72 3.30 5.06 5.30
N ALA A 73 2.22 5.14 6.07
CA ALA A 73 0.86 5.18 5.56
C ALA A 73 0.01 6.05 6.48
N THR A 74 -1.05 6.61 5.93
CA THR A 74 -2.02 7.39 6.71
C THR A 74 -2.93 6.45 7.49
N ASP A 75 -3.04 6.67 8.80
CA ASP A 75 -4.06 6.05 9.65
C ASP A 75 -5.41 6.73 9.38
N LEU A 76 -6.18 6.15 8.47
CA LEU A 76 -7.50 6.66 8.12
C LEU A 76 -8.40 5.56 7.58
N ASN A 77 -9.59 5.45 8.17
CA ASN A 77 -10.71 4.70 7.63
C ASN A 77 -11.85 5.64 7.24
N VAL A 78 -12.01 5.93 5.94
CA VAL A 78 -13.04 6.86 5.47
C VAL A 78 -14.44 6.30 5.63
N ALA A 79 -14.63 4.99 5.45
CA ALA A 79 -15.95 4.37 5.58
C ALA A 79 -16.49 4.44 7.02
N ALA A 80 -15.62 4.55 8.01
CA ALA A 80 -15.98 4.70 9.42
C ALA A 80 -16.24 6.16 9.84
N LEU A 81 -15.93 7.16 9.00
CA LEU A 81 -16.22 8.56 9.31
C LEU A 81 -17.69 8.89 9.04
N HIS A 82 -18.31 9.63 9.97
CA HIS A 82 -19.64 10.20 9.81
C HIS A 82 -19.51 11.67 9.43
N GLY A 83 -19.72 11.97 8.15
CA GLY A 83 -19.68 13.33 7.61
C GLY A 83 -19.57 13.27 6.08
N GLY A 84 -20.29 14.15 5.39
CA GLY A 84 -20.26 14.24 3.94
C GLY A 84 -20.07 15.66 3.46
N PHE A 85 -19.48 15.82 2.28
CA PHE A 85 -19.41 17.12 1.58
C PHE A 85 -20.79 17.76 1.29
N ARG A 86 -21.89 17.06 1.63
CA ARG A 86 -23.27 17.52 1.49
C ARG A 86 -23.86 18.11 2.77
N GLU A 87 -23.13 18.06 3.87
CA GLU A 87 -23.58 18.52 5.19
C GLU A 87 -22.90 19.83 5.63
N ALA A 88 -22.18 20.49 4.71
CA ALA A 88 -21.49 21.77 4.92
C ALA A 88 -22.21 22.95 4.24
#